data_AF-A0A3N0BY62-F1
#
_entry.id   AF-A0A3N0BY62-F1
#
_cell.length_a   1.000
_cell.length_b   1.000
_cell.length_c   1.000
_cell.angle_alpha   90.00
_cell.angle_beta   90.00
_cell.angle_gamma   90.00
#
_symmetry.space_group_name_H-M   'P 1'
#
loop_
_entity.id
_entity.type
_entity.pdbx_description
1 polymer ?
#
loop_
_entity_poly.entity_id
_entity_poly.type
_entity_poly.pdbx_seq_one_letter_code
_entity_poly.pdbx_strand_id
1 'polypeptide(L)'
;MKEIKIIILLTIMILVSLFSGIPINKNWSFVYQFEFLDFPKLHETSIVDTIIWCTMLLSHIGIIVLPFCIKNKFFKKMLWYFPLTFLLSFLILEAGFFILLIPFMIIWLIALNVSKEGKM
;
A
#
# COMPACT_ATOMS: atom_id res chain seq x y z
N MET A 1 -1.70 -3.60 -24.85
CA MET A 1 -0.39 -3.45 -24.15
C MET A 1 -0.47 -2.61 -22.88
N LYS A 2 -1.21 -1.49 -22.86
CA LYS A 2 -1.30 -0.61 -21.67
C LYS A 2 -1.85 -1.32 -20.43
N GLU A 3 -2.92 -2.10 -20.57
CA GLU A 3 -3.51 -2.86 -19.45
C GLU A 3 -2.48 -3.78 -18.80
N ILE A 4 -1.72 -4.52 -19.60
CA ILE A 4 -0.63 -5.39 -19.13
C ILE A 4 0.42 -4.60 -18.36
N LYS A 5 0.83 -3.41 -18.85
CA LYS A 5 1.75 -2.53 -18.11
C LYS A 5 1.21 -2.13 -16.75
N ILE A 6 -0.08 -1.77 -16.67
CA ILE A 6 -0.72 -1.40 -15.40
C ILE A 6 -0.78 -2.61 -14.47
N ILE A 7 -1.18 -3.79 -14.96
CA ILE A 7 -1.20 -5.02 -14.14
C ILE A 7 0.17 -5.27 -13.53
N ILE A 8 1.23 -5.23 -14.35
CA ILE A 8 2.61 -5.43 -13.88
C ILE A 8 2.98 -4.41 -12.81
N LEU A 9 2.70 -3.12 -13.03
CA LEU A 9 2.98 -2.07 -12.05
C LEU A 9 2.22 -2.29 -10.74
N LEU A 10 0.95 -2.70 -10.79
CA LEU A 10 0.16 -2.99 -9.60
C LEU A 10 0.65 -4.25 -8.88
N THR A 11 1.08 -5.29 -9.62
CA THR A 11 1.72 -6.47 -9.02
C THR A 11 3.01 -6.09 -8.31
N ILE A 12 3.86 -5.28 -8.93
CA ILE A 12 5.07 -4.76 -8.30
C ILE A 12 4.70 -3.93 -7.06
N MET A 13 3.68 -3.08 -7.15
CA MET A 13 3.18 -2.26 -6.05
C MET A 13 2.74 -3.10 -4.84
N ILE A 14 2.11 -4.25 -5.06
CA ILE A 14 1.76 -5.21 -4.00
C ILE A 14 3.02 -5.84 -3.38
N LEU A 15 4.00 -6.21 -4.20
CA LEU A 15 5.24 -6.78 -3.68
C LEU A 15 5.98 -5.75 -2.81
N VAL A 16 6.14 -4.51 -3.28
CA VAL A 16 6.86 -3.49 -2.48
C VAL A 16 6.05 -2.96 -1.29
N SER A 17 4.72 -3.18 -1.24
CA SER A 17 3.93 -2.88 -0.04
C SER A 17 4.04 -3.95 1.03
N LEU A 18 4.45 -5.18 0.68
CA LEU A 18 4.66 -6.26 1.65
C LEU A 18 6.13 -6.38 2.08
N PHE A 19 7.05 -6.04 1.16
CA PHE A 19 8.48 -6.23 1.33
C PHE A 19 9.20 -4.88 1.36
N SER A 20 9.85 -4.55 2.49
CA SER A 20 10.63 -3.31 2.60
C SER A 20 11.96 -3.38 1.83
N GLY A 21 12.44 -4.59 1.56
CA GLY A 21 13.73 -4.83 0.89
C GLY A 21 14.96 -4.42 1.72
N ILE A 22 14.79 -3.99 2.97
CA ILE A 22 15.86 -3.48 3.83
C ILE A 22 15.98 -4.38 5.08
N PRO A 23 17.17 -4.91 5.39
CA PRO A 23 17.39 -5.62 6.64
C PRO A 23 17.51 -4.61 7.80
N ILE A 24 16.65 -4.73 8.80
CA ILE A 24 16.75 -3.98 10.06
C ILE A 24 17.36 -4.95 11.09
N ASN A 25 18.45 -4.55 11.75
CA ASN A 25 19.17 -5.40 12.72
C ASN A 25 19.54 -6.81 12.19
N LYS A 26 20.03 -6.89 10.94
CA LYS A 26 20.45 -8.14 10.26
C LYS A 26 19.33 -9.13 9.92
N ASN A 27 18.08 -8.82 10.22
CA ASN A 27 16.92 -9.60 9.81
C ASN A 27 16.18 -8.89 8.68
N TRP A 28 15.73 -9.65 7.68
CA TRP A 28 14.82 -9.13 6.65
C TRP A 28 13.55 -8.65 7.34
N SER A 29 13.30 -7.35 7.26
CA SER A 29 12.11 -6.75 7.86
C SER A 29 11.05 -6.58 6.79
N PHE A 30 9.85 -7.06 7.07
CA PHE A 30 8.75 -6.99 6.12
C PHE A 30 7.75 -5.94 6.60
N VAL A 31 7.22 -5.16 5.67
CA VAL A 31 6.22 -4.13 6.01
C VAL A 31 5.00 -4.78 6.65
N TYR A 32 4.61 -5.98 6.17
CA TYR A 32 3.51 -6.74 6.75
C TYR A 32 3.75 -7.16 8.22
N GLN A 33 5.00 -7.27 8.69
CA GLN A 33 5.26 -7.63 10.09
C GLN A 33 4.80 -6.50 11.02
N PHE A 34 5.18 -5.26 10.69
CA PHE A 34 4.75 -4.07 11.41
C PHE A 34 3.23 -3.91 11.36
N GLU A 35 2.63 -4.15 10.19
CA GLU A 35 1.19 -3.98 9.98
C GLU A 35 0.31 -5.04 10.65
N PHE A 36 0.69 -6.31 10.58
CA PHE A 36 -0.21 -7.42 10.95
C PHE A 36 0.20 -8.14 12.24
N LEU A 37 1.51 -8.28 12.49
CA LEU A 37 2.02 -9.15 13.56
C LEU A 37 2.42 -8.38 14.80
N ASP A 38 3.03 -7.21 14.61
CA ASP A 38 3.61 -6.43 15.69
C ASP A 38 2.62 -5.43 16.27
N PHE A 39 1.73 -4.86 15.44
CA PHE A 39 0.71 -3.92 15.90
C PHE A 39 -0.16 -4.45 17.06
N PRO A 40 -0.75 -5.67 17.00
CA PRO A 40 -1.56 -6.19 18.11
C PRO A 40 -0.75 -6.53 19.37
N LYS A 41 0.58 -6.63 19.26
CA LYS A 41 1.48 -7.06 20.34
C LYS A 41 2.18 -5.90 21.03
N LEU A 42 2.44 -4.81 20.30
CA LEU A 42 3.30 -3.71 20.75
C LEU A 42 2.52 -2.49 21.26
N HIS A 43 1.24 -2.37 20.94
CA HIS A 43 0.44 -1.19 21.31
C HIS A 43 -0.54 -1.51 22.44
N GLU A 44 -0.58 -0.67 23.48
CA GLU A 44 -1.75 -0.56 24.35
C GLU A 44 -2.89 0.03 23.51
N THR A 45 -3.68 -0.85 22.90
CA THR A 45 -4.57 -0.47 21.80
C THR A 45 -5.72 0.41 22.29
N SER A 46 -5.66 1.71 22.00
CA SER A 46 -6.84 2.55 22.09
C SER A 46 -7.85 2.15 21.00
N ILE A 47 -9.12 2.46 21.20
CA ILE A 47 -10.17 2.24 20.18
C ILE A 47 -9.82 3.01 18.89
N VAL A 48 -9.21 4.19 19.03
CA VAL A 48 -8.81 5.03 17.89
C VAL A 48 -7.73 4.32 17.06
N ASP A 49 -6.68 3.80 17.70
CA ASP A 49 -5.59 3.10 17.00
C ASP A 49 -6.11 1.84 16.31
N THR A 50 -7.04 1.14 16.94
CA THR A 50 -7.71 -0.04 16.35
C THR A 50 -8.49 0.34 15.07
N ILE A 51 -9.21 1.47 15.07
CA ILE A 51 -9.94 1.96 13.90
C ILE A 51 -8.97 2.33 12.77
N ILE A 52 -7.87 3.03 13.09
CA ILE A 52 -6.87 3.43 12.10
C ILE A 52 -6.18 2.18 11.51
N TRP A 53 -5.90 1.18 12.34
CA TRP A 53 -5.33 -0.09 11.91
C TRP A 53 -6.26 -0.87 11.00
N CYS A 54 -7.54 -0.98 11.35
CA CYS A 54 -8.56 -1.55 10.46
C CYS A 54 -8.64 -0.79 9.13
N THR A 55 -8.51 0.54 9.15
CA THR A 55 -8.49 1.37 7.94
C THR A 55 -7.26 1.06 7.07
N MET A 56 -6.07 0.94 7.70
CA MET A 56 -4.84 0.53 7.04
C MET A 56 -5.00 -0.82 6.37
N LEU A 57 -5.50 -1.83 7.09
CA LEU A 57 -5.75 -3.17 6.58
C LEU A 57 -6.70 -3.17 5.38
N LEU A 58 -7.85 -2.49 5.50
CA LEU A 58 -8.82 -2.43 4.41
C LEU A 58 -8.25 -1.74 3.17
N SER A 59 -7.44 -0.70 3.36
CA SER A 59 -6.77 -0.02 2.24
C SER A 59 -5.73 -0.90 1.57
N HIS A 60 -5.00 -1.72 2.34
CA HIS A 60 -4.02 -2.67 1.81
C HIS A 60 -4.68 -3.79 1.01
N ILE A 61 -5.79 -4.33 1.51
CA ILE A 61 -6.64 -5.27 0.75
C ILE A 61 -7.12 -4.60 -0.55
N GLY A 62 -7.54 -3.34 -0.47
CA GLY A 62 -7.90 -2.55 -1.65
C GLY A 62 -6.79 -2.49 -2.69
N ILE A 63 -5.54 -2.26 -2.27
CA ILE A 63 -4.35 -2.29 -3.14
C ILE A 63 -4.18 -3.66 -3.82
N ILE A 64 -4.31 -4.76 -3.06
CA ILE A 64 -4.18 -6.13 -3.58
C ILE A 64 -5.25 -6.43 -4.64
N VAL A 65 -6.44 -5.86 -4.50
CA VAL A 65 -7.58 -6.06 -5.42
C VAL A 65 -7.47 -5.21 -6.69
N LEU A 66 -6.67 -4.12 -6.70
CA LEU A 66 -6.55 -3.20 -7.84
C LEU A 66 -6.26 -3.86 -9.21
N PRO A 67 -5.35 -4.85 -9.35
CA PRO A 67 -5.07 -5.50 -10.64
C PRO A 67 -6.31 -6.12 -11.30
N PHE A 68 -7.25 -6.59 -10.49
CA PHE A 68 -8.49 -7.22 -10.95
C PHE A 68 -9.57 -6.19 -11.32
N CYS A 69 -9.40 -4.94 -10.89
CA CYS A 69 -10.38 -3.87 -11.04
C CYS A 69 -10.05 -2.88 -12.18
N ILE A 70 -9.06 -3.15 -13.03
CA ILE A 70 -8.58 -2.21 -14.08
C ILE A 70 -9.68 -1.75 -15.04
N LYS A 71 -10.63 -2.64 -15.36
CA LYS A 71 -11.75 -2.33 -16.26
C LYS A 71 -12.92 -1.64 -15.57
N ASN A 72 -12.86 -1.43 -14.25
CA ASN A 72 -13.92 -0.78 -13.50
C ASN A 72 -13.92 0.74 -13.76
N LYS A 73 -15.11 1.34 -13.92
CA LYS A 73 -15.28 2.80 -14.07
C LYS A 73 -14.68 3.60 -12.91
N PHE A 74 -14.57 2.99 -11.73
CA PHE A 74 -13.99 3.60 -10.54
C PHE A 74 -12.49 3.33 -10.36
N PHE A 75 -11.84 2.58 -11.27
CA PHE A 75 -10.44 2.18 -11.12
C PHE A 75 -9.50 3.35 -10.81
N LYS A 76 -9.62 4.46 -11.55
CA LYS A 76 -8.78 5.65 -11.32
C LYS A 76 -8.97 6.23 -9.91
N LYS A 77 -10.19 6.22 -9.40
CA LYS A 77 -10.48 6.67 -8.02
C LYS A 77 -9.89 5.69 -7.02
N MET A 78 -10.09 4.38 -7.22
CA MET A 78 -9.55 3.33 -6.35
C MET A 78 -8.01 3.38 -6.28
N LEU A 79 -7.35 3.59 -7.43
CA LEU A 79 -5.90 3.73 -7.56
C LEU A 79 -5.38 4.96 -6.80
N TRP A 80 -6.20 5.99 -6.59
CA TRP A 80 -5.85 7.13 -5.74
C TRP A 80 -6.13 6.84 -4.27
N TYR A 81 -7.37 6.45 -3.96
CA TYR A 81 -7.83 6.38 -2.58
C TYR A 81 -7.13 5.28 -1.79
N PHE A 82 -7.02 4.04 -2.29
CA PHE A 82 -6.45 2.95 -1.48
C PHE A 82 -4.98 3.20 -1.11
N PRO A 83 -4.07 3.53 -2.06
CA PRO A 83 -2.69 3.86 -1.70
C PRO A 83 -2.58 5.08 -0.80
N LEU A 84 -3.41 6.11 -1.00
CA LEU A 84 -3.36 7.31 -0.17
C LEU A 84 -3.83 7.04 1.26
N THR A 85 -4.95 6.34 1.45
CA THR A 85 -5.43 5.97 2.79
C THR A 85 -4.44 5.07 3.49
N PHE A 86 -3.82 4.14 2.76
CA PHE A 86 -2.76 3.28 3.29
C PHE A 86 -1.58 4.10 3.82
N LEU A 87 -1.05 5.03 3.01
CA LEU A 87 0.05 5.91 3.41
C LEU A 87 -0.32 6.77 4.63
N LEU A 88 -1.51 7.34 4.65
CA LEU A 88 -1.95 8.19 5.77
C LEU A 88 -2.11 7.39 7.07
N SER A 89 -2.74 6.21 7.01
CA SER A 89 -2.88 5.35 8.18
C SER A 89 -1.52 4.84 8.68
N PHE A 90 -0.63 4.45 7.77
CA PHE A 90 0.72 4.01 8.12
C PHE A 90 1.55 5.15 8.71
N LEU A 91 1.44 6.37 8.19
CA LEU A 91 2.14 7.53 8.74
C LEU A 91 1.70 7.83 10.19
N ILE A 92 0.43 7.60 10.53
CA ILE A 92 -0.08 7.85 11.87
C ILE A 92 0.37 6.75 12.84
N LEU A 93 0.29 5.47 12.45
CA LEU A 93 0.59 4.34 13.34
C LEU A 93 2.08 4.02 13.42
N GLU A 94 2.80 4.11 12.30
CA GLU A 94 4.15 3.58 12.12
C GLU A 94 5.07 4.64 11.48
N ALA A 95 4.97 5.89 11.95
CA ALA A 95 5.71 7.04 11.42
C ALA A 95 7.22 6.79 11.28
N GLY A 96 7.81 6.08 12.25
CA GLY A 96 9.24 5.76 12.27
C GLY A 96 9.70 4.86 11.12
N PHE A 97 8.79 4.08 10.53
CA PHE A 97 9.05 3.17 9.42
C PHE A 97 8.51 3.68 8.08
N PHE A 98 7.91 4.87 8.04
CA PHE A 98 7.27 5.42 6.83
C PHE A 98 8.23 5.52 5.64
N ILE A 99 9.53 5.72 5.89
CA ILE A 99 10.57 5.77 4.86
C ILE A 99 10.68 4.48 4.03
N LEU A 100 10.28 3.34 4.61
CA LEU A 100 10.27 2.04 3.92
C LEU A 100 9.25 2.00 2.76
N LEU A 101 8.28 2.92 2.74
CA LEU A 101 7.25 3.01 1.70
C LEU A 101 7.68 3.85 0.49
N ILE A 102 8.91 4.40 0.46
CA ILE A 102 9.41 5.16 -0.70
C ILE A 102 9.33 4.36 -2.02
N PRO A 103 9.79 3.09 -2.09
CA PRO A 103 9.67 2.29 -3.31
C PRO A 103 8.20 2.13 -3.74
N PHE A 104 7.30 1.91 -2.78
CA PHE A 104 5.85 1.84 -3.02
C PHE A 104 5.31 3.14 -3.62
N MET A 105 5.65 4.29 -3.04
CA MET A 105 5.20 5.61 -3.52
C MET A 105 5.66 5.88 -4.96
N ILE A 106 6.91 5.51 -5.30
CA ILE A 106 7.45 5.68 -6.66
C ILE A 106 6.63 4.87 -7.66
N ILE A 107 6.41 3.58 -7.40
CA ILE A 107 5.65 2.71 -8.29
C ILE A 107 4.19 3.18 -8.42
N TRP A 108 3.59 3.62 -7.33
CA TRP A 108 2.24 4.17 -7.32
C TRP A 108 2.12 5.42 -8.20
N LEU A 109 3.05 6.37 -8.09
CA LEU A 109 3.06 7.58 -8.94
C LEU A 109 3.23 7.24 -10.42
N ILE A 110 4.08 6.26 -10.75
CA ILE A 110 4.23 5.76 -12.13
C ILE A 110 2.92 5.14 -12.61
N ALA A 111 2.26 4.30 -11.80
CA ALA A 111 0.97 3.70 -12.14
C ALA A 111 -0.12 4.75 -12.38
N LEU A 112 -0.16 5.81 -11.57
CA LEU A 112 -1.05 6.95 -11.77
C LEU A 112 -0.81 7.66 -13.10
N ASN A 113 0.45 7.94 -13.45
CA ASN A 113 0.79 8.61 -14.70
C ASN A 113 0.42 7.76 -15.92
N VAL A 114 0.78 6.47 -15.92
CA VAL A 114 0.38 5.54 -16.98
C VAL A 114 -1.14 5.46 -17.07
N SER A 115 -1.88 5.47 -15.96
CA SER A 115 -3.35 5.44 -15.98
C SER A 115 -3.97 6.68 -16.64
N LYS A 116 -3.36 7.87 -16.50
CA LYS A 116 -3.87 9.15 -17.05
C LYS A 116 -3.78 9.23 -18.57
N GLU A 117 -2.70 8.73 -19.16
CA GLU A 117 -2.43 8.80 -20.62
C GLU A 117 -3.47 8.10 -21.50
N GLY A 118 -4.35 7.29 -20.91
CA GLY A 118 -5.46 6.66 -21.60
C GLY A 118 -6.74 7.32 -21.14
N LYS A 119 -7.31 8.11 -22.03
CA LYS A 119 -8.76 8.29 -22.06
C LYS A 119 -9.35 6.90 -22.31
N MET A 120 -9.92 6.30 -21.27
CA MET A 120 -11.04 5.36 -21.45
C MET A 120 -12.28 6.22 -21.55
#